data_AF-A0A954XS81-F1
#
_entry.id   AF-A0A954XS81-F1
#
_cell.length_a   1.000
_cell.length_b   1.000
_cell.length_c   1.000
_cell.angle_alpha   90.00
_cell.angle_beta   90.00
_cell.angle_gamma   90.00
#
_symmetry.space_group_name_H-M   'P 1'
#
loop_
_entity.id
_entity.type
_entity.pdbx_description
1 polymer ?
#
loop_
_entity_poly.entity_id
_entity_poly.type
_entity_poly.pdbx_seq_one_letter_code
_entity_poly.pdbx_strand_id
1 'polypeptide(L)'
;VDGGACVNDLLLQFQADVLQSPVVRPTVTETTALGAAYLAGLAAGVWADRDAIAKQWSVEQRFEPAISADQAAYWRNQWQRAVKRSLDWAREQ
;
A
#
# COMPACT_ATOMS: atom_id res chain seq x y z
N VAL A 1 0.43 -3.56 -0.56
CA VAL A 1 1.15 -2.41 0.02
C VAL A 1 2.45 -2.92 0.61
N ASP A 2 3.51 -2.13 0.52
CA ASP A 2 4.87 -2.50 0.93
C ASP A 2 5.63 -1.29 1.50
N GLY A 3 6.88 -1.49 1.89
CA GLY A 3 7.70 -0.49 2.56
C GLY A 3 7.44 -0.38 4.07
N GLY A 4 8.32 0.35 4.75
CA GLY A 4 8.42 0.34 6.22
C GLY A 4 7.13 0.73 6.96
N ALA A 5 6.30 1.62 6.41
CA ALA A 5 5.05 2.02 7.06
C ALA A 5 3.98 0.91 7.06
N CYS A 6 4.08 -0.08 6.17
CA CYS A 6 3.09 -1.13 6.06
C CYS A 6 3.10 -2.12 7.23
N VAL A 7 4.08 -2.07 8.13
CA VAL A 7 4.07 -2.88 9.37
C VAL A 7 2.99 -2.43 10.37
N ASN A 8 2.40 -1.24 10.17
CA ASN A 8 1.37 -0.70 11.06
C ASN A 8 -0.04 -1.16 10.65
N ASP A 9 -0.59 -2.12 11.39
CA ASP A 9 -1.92 -2.69 11.14
C ASP A 9 -3.04 -1.65 11.21
N LEU A 10 -2.97 -0.69 12.13
CA LEU A 10 -3.98 0.37 12.25
C LEU A 10 -3.99 1.25 10.99
N LEU A 11 -2.80 1.60 10.48
CA LEU A 11 -2.69 2.36 9.23
C LEU A 11 -3.28 1.57 8.06
N LEU A 12 -2.98 0.28 7.94
CA LEU A 12 -3.47 -0.54 6.84
C LEU A 12 -4.97 -0.81 6.90
N GLN A 13 -5.53 -1.01 8.10
CA GLN A 13 -6.97 -1.11 8.29
C GLN A 13 -7.65 0.21 7.91
N PHE A 14 -7.13 1.34 8.39
CA PHE A 14 -7.67 2.66 8.03
C PHE A 14 -7.57 2.92 6.52
N GLN A 15 -6.50 2.46 5.87
CA GLN A 15 -6.34 2.57 4.43
C GLN A 15 -7.41 1.75 3.67
N ALA A 16 -7.69 0.52 4.10
CA ALA A 16 -8.75 -0.31 3.53
C ALA A 16 -10.14 0.32 3.75
N ASP A 17 -10.38 0.82 4.96
CA ASP A 17 -11.61 1.49 5.35
C ASP A 17 -11.90 2.72 4.48
N VAL A 18 -10.93 3.62 4.33
CA VAL A 18 -11.11 4.86 3.55
C VAL A 18 -11.22 4.60 2.06
N LEU A 19 -10.47 3.62 1.52
CA LEU A 19 -10.53 3.26 0.10
C LEU A 19 -11.77 2.42 -0.25
N GLN A 20 -12.39 1.78 0.74
CA GLN A 20 -13.46 0.80 0.53
C GLN A 20 -13.01 -0.32 -0.43
N SER A 21 -11.77 -0.79 -0.24
CA SER A 21 -11.16 -1.86 -1.03
C SER A 21 -10.23 -2.69 -0.15
N PRO A 22 -10.07 -4.00 -0.41
CA PRO A 22 -9.12 -4.81 0.32
C PRO A 22 -7.69 -4.27 0.18
N VAL A 23 -6.96 -4.22 1.29
CA VAL A 23 -5.51 -3.93 1.32
C VAL A 23 -4.78 -5.20 1.68
N VAL A 24 -3.78 -5.57 0.87
CA VAL A 24 -3.00 -6.80 1.05
C VAL A 24 -1.55 -6.45 1.39
N ARG A 25 -1.06 -7.00 2.49
CA ARG A 25 0.34 -6.95 2.90
C ARG A 25 1.01 -8.30 2.59
N PRO A 26 2.07 -8.32 1.75
CA PRO A 26 2.83 -9.53 1.50
C PRO A 26 3.70 -9.88 2.69
N THR A 27 4.14 -11.14 2.79
CA THR A 27 5.08 -11.60 3.83
C THR A 27 6.41 -10.86 3.79
N VAL A 28 6.89 -10.48 2.60
CA VAL A 28 8.10 -9.67 2.43
C VAL A 28 7.70 -8.25 2.07
N THR A 29 7.86 -7.31 3.00
CA THR A 29 7.51 -5.90 2.83
C THR A 29 8.59 -5.06 2.17
N GLU A 30 9.84 -5.53 2.14
CA GLU A 30 10.97 -4.88 1.45
C GLU A 30 10.98 -5.24 -0.06
N THR A 31 9.86 -4.98 -0.74
CA THR A 31 9.65 -5.34 -2.14
C THR A 31 10.61 -4.63 -3.09
N THR A 32 11.12 -3.45 -2.72
CA THR A 32 12.17 -2.74 -3.44
C THR A 32 13.44 -3.56 -3.56
N ALA A 33 13.97 -4.06 -2.43
CA ALA A 33 15.17 -4.90 -2.40
C ALA A 33 14.91 -6.25 -3.08
N LEU A 34 13.73 -6.83 -2.83
CA LEU A 34 13.32 -8.10 -3.44
C LEU A 34 13.24 -8.00 -4.97
N GLY A 35 12.72 -6.89 -5.51
CA GLY A 35 12.66 -6.65 -6.95
C GLY A 35 14.04 -6.58 -7.60
N ALA A 36 15.00 -5.90 -6.97
CA ALA A 36 16.39 -5.87 -7.43
C ALA A 36 17.02 -7.28 -7.42
N ALA A 37 16.77 -8.06 -6.37
CA ALA A 37 17.22 -9.44 -6.27
C ALA A 37 16.63 -10.31 -7.40
N TYR A 38 15.32 -10.21 -7.67
CA TYR A 38 14.67 -10.93 -8.76
C TYR A 38 15.24 -10.59 -10.14
N LEU A 39 15.48 -9.32 -10.43
CA LEU A 39 16.06 -8.88 -11.69
C LEU A 39 17.48 -9.46 -11.88
N ALA A 40 18.34 -9.33 -10.87
CA ALA A 40 19.70 -9.86 -10.93
C ALA A 40 19.71 -11.39 -11.01
N GLY A 41 18.85 -12.06 -10.25
CA GLY A 41 18.79 -13.52 -10.22
C GLY A 41 18.21 -14.13 -11.49
N LEU A 42 17.30 -13.46 -12.20
CA LEU A 42 16.87 -13.89 -13.55
C LEU A 42 18.05 -13.82 -14.53
N ALA A 43 18.79 -12.71 -14.54
CA ALA A 43 19.94 -12.55 -15.43
C ALA A 43 21.07 -13.54 -15.12
N ALA A 44 21.26 -13.89 -13.85
CA ALA A 44 22.27 -14.85 -13.39
C ALA A 44 21.81 -16.32 -13.42
N GLY A 45 20.57 -16.62 -13.78
CA GLY A 45 20.03 -17.98 -13.83
C GLY A 45 19.69 -18.61 -12.46
N VAL A 46 19.59 -17.80 -11.40
CA VAL A 46 19.11 -18.24 -10.08
C VAL A 46 17.64 -18.67 -10.15
N TRP A 47 16.85 -17.96 -10.96
CA TRP A 47 15.47 -18.34 -11.30
C TRP A 47 15.37 -18.60 -12.80
N ALA A 48 14.62 -19.65 -13.15
CA ALA A 48 14.45 -20.08 -14.54
C ALA A 48 13.64 -19.07 -15.37
N ASP A 49 12.58 -18.51 -14.77
CA ASP A 49 11.65 -17.62 -15.44
C ASP A 49 10.85 -16.78 -14.42
N ARG A 50 9.94 -15.96 -14.96
CA ARG A 50 9.05 -15.11 -14.15
C ARG A 50 8.00 -15.92 -13.39
N ASP A 51 7.63 -17.12 -13.83
CA ASP A 51 6.67 -17.98 -13.15
C ASP A 51 7.27 -18.56 -11.87
N ALA A 52 8.57 -18.88 -11.88
CA ALA A 52 9.31 -19.28 -10.69
C ALA A 52 9.36 -18.16 -9.63
N ILE A 53 9.40 -16.89 -10.06
CA ILE A 53 9.32 -15.73 -9.16
C ILE A 53 7.89 -15.53 -8.65
N ALA A 54 6.88 -15.64 -9.51
CA ALA A 54 5.49 -15.43 -9.14
C ALA A 54 5.05 -16.37 -7.99
N LYS A 55 5.59 -17.59 -7.95
CA LYS A 55 5.33 -18.58 -6.89
C LYS A 55 5.89 -18.19 -5.51
N GLN A 56 6.79 -17.22 -5.43
CA GLN A 56 7.37 -16.77 -4.16
C GLN A 56 6.50 -15.74 -3.44
N TRP A 57 5.57 -15.10 -4.14
CA TRP A 57 4.68 -14.13 -3.52
C TRP A 57 3.67 -14.82 -2.62
N SER A 58 3.63 -14.42 -1.35
CA SER A 58 2.65 -14.89 -0.38
C SER A 58 2.05 -13.73 0.39
N VAL A 59 0.78 -13.89 0.75
CA VAL A 59 0.06 -12.97 1.63
C VAL A 59 0.43 -13.27 3.07
N GLU A 60 0.79 -12.24 3.83
CA GLU A 60 0.82 -12.34 5.30
C GLU A 60 -0.53 -11.93 5.89
N GLN A 61 -1.06 -10.77 5.48
CA GLN A 61 -2.35 -10.30 5.97
C GLN A 61 -3.16 -9.58 4.88
N ARG A 62 -4.49 -9.72 4.99
CA ARG A 62 -5.46 -8.95 4.22
C ARG A 62 -6.36 -8.17 5.17
N PHE A 63 -6.50 -6.88 4.89
CA PHE A 63 -7.36 -5.95 5.59
C PHE A 63 -8.58 -5.69 4.71
N GLU A 64 -9.76 -6.09 5.17
CA GLU A 64 -11.04 -5.83 4.51
C GLU A 64 -11.66 -4.56 5.10
N PRO A 65 -12.41 -3.76 4.31
CA PRO A 65 -13.11 -2.59 4.84
C PRO A 65 -14.05 -2.98 5.99
N ALA A 66 -13.90 -2.32 7.14
CA ALA A 66 -14.68 -2.56 8.36
C ALA A 66 -15.69 -1.43 8.66
N ILE A 67 -15.70 -0.37 7.84
CA ILE A 67 -16.66 0.74 7.93
C ILE A 67 -17.57 0.80 6.71
N SER A 68 -18.72 1.48 6.85
CA SER A 68 -19.62 1.72 5.72
C SER A 68 -19.04 2.70 4.70
N ALA A 69 -19.52 2.58 3.46
CA ALA A 69 -19.18 3.51 2.38
C ALA A 69 -19.55 4.96 2.72
N ASP A 70 -20.67 5.17 3.44
CA ASP A 70 -21.11 6.49 3.89
C ASP A 70 -20.12 7.09 4.91
N GLN A 71 -19.64 6.28 5.86
CA GLN A 71 -18.65 6.72 6.84
C GLN A 71 -17.32 7.07 6.16
N ALA A 72 -16.87 6.25 5.21
CA ALA A 72 -15.68 6.51 4.41
C ALA A 72 -15.82 7.78 3.55
N ALA A 73 -16.99 7.99 2.94
CA ALA A 73 -17.30 9.19 2.17
C ALA A 73 -17.28 10.45 3.06
N TYR A 74 -17.86 10.37 4.26
CA TYR A 74 -17.83 11.48 5.21
C TYR A 74 -16.40 11.87 5.58
N TRP A 75 -15.53 10.91 5.94
CA TRP A 75 -14.13 11.19 6.26
C TRP A 75 -13.36 11.78 5.08
N ARG A 76 -13.53 11.25 3.87
CA ARG A 76 -12.90 11.81 2.66
C ARG A 76 -13.33 13.25 2.39
N ASN A 77 -14.60 13.59 2.60
CA ASN A 77 -15.09 14.96 2.46
C ASN A 77 -14.47 15.91 3.50
N GLN A 78 -14.36 15.48 4.76
CA GLN A 78 -13.68 16.29 5.80
C GLN A 78 -12.19 16.48 5.50
N TRP A 79 -11.51 15.42 5.03
CA TRP A 79 -10.12 15.52 4.57
C TRP A 79 -9.97 16.53 3.44
N GLN A 80 -10.79 16.45 2.39
CA GLN A 80 -10.76 17.41 1.28
C GLN A 80 -11.00 18.85 1.75
N ARG A 81 -11.92 19.06 2.69
CA ARG A 81 -12.13 20.36 3.32
C ARG A 81 -10.85 20.84 4.03
N ALA A 82 -10.18 19.98 4.79
CA ALA A 82 -8.93 20.33 5.47
C ALA A 82 -7.80 20.66 4.48
N VAL A 83 -7.61 19.84 3.43
CA VAL A 83 -6.63 20.10 2.36
C VAL A 83 -6.85 21.47 1.73
N LYS A 84 -8.10 21.83 1.39
CA LYS A 84 -8.42 23.16 0.83
C LYS A 84 -8.01 24.31 1.75
N ARG A 85 -7.98 24.10 3.07
CA ARG A 85 -7.57 25.11 4.05
C ARG A 85 -6.06 25.19 4.24
N SER A 86 -5.30 24.16 3.87
CA SER A 86 -3.83 24.17 3.93
C SER A 86 -3.18 24.72 2.66
N LEU A 87 -3.96 24.94 1.59
CA LEU A 87 -3.45 25.53 0.36
C LEU A 87 -3.16 27.02 0.53
N ASP A 88 -2.32 27.56 -0.36
CA ASP A 88 -2.01 28.99 -0.48
C ASP A 88 -1.41 29.65 0.76
N TRP A 89 -0.89 28.83 1.69
CA TRP A 89 -0.29 29.32 2.94
C TRP A 89 0.89 30.27 2.72
N ALA A 90 1.75 29.96 1.75
CA ALA A 90 2.98 30.70 1.48
C ALA A 90 2.93 31.54 0.19
N ARG A 91 1.74 32.02 -0.22
CA ARG A 91 1.65 32.89 -1.41
C ARG A 91 2.33 34.22 -1.14
N GLU A 92 3.29 34.56 -2.00
CA GLU A 92 3.85 35.91 -2.12
C GLU A 92 2.93 36.76 -3.02
N GLN A 93 2.79 38.06 -2.71
CA GLN A 93 1.89 39.00 -3.39
C GLN A 93 2.40 39.41 -4.78
#